data_AF-A0AAD4E9L7-F1
#
_entry.id   AF-A0AAD4E9L7-F1
#
_cell.length_a   1.000
_cell.length_b   1.000
_cell.length_c   1.000
_cell.angle_alpha   90.00
_cell.angle_beta   90.00
_cell.angle_gamma   90.00
#
_symmetry.space_group_name_H-M   'P 1'
#
loop_
_entity.id
_entity.type
_entity.pdbx_description
1 polymer ?
#
loop_
_entity_poly.entity_id
_entity_poly.type
_entity_poly.pdbx_seq_one_letter_code
_entity_poly.pdbx_strand_id
1 'polypeptide(L)'
;MFQLYVFLCFLASLQSRASIIGPVSDLVVANGIVSPDGFTRSAVLAGGTQPGPTIVAQKGDTFKINVTNQLTDDSMLTSTSIHWHGLFQHHSNQMDGVSSVQYCDGLRGPLIIYNPNDPYSSWYDIDDESSIITLMDWYNLPSPLVQRQLIADSVLINGVGR
;
A
#
# COMPACT_ATOMS: atom_id res chain seq x y z
N MET A 1 -34.64 -31.74 28.54
CA MET A 1 -34.62 -30.29 28.24
C MET A 1 -33.19 -29.82 28.42
N PHE A 2 -32.42 -29.67 27.34
CA PHE A 2 -31.26 -28.77 27.21
C PHE A 2 -30.68 -28.99 25.80
N GLN A 3 -31.15 -28.17 24.86
CA GLN A 3 -30.67 -28.13 23.48
C GLN A 3 -29.54 -27.11 23.43
N LEU A 4 -28.29 -27.56 23.26
CA LEU A 4 -27.13 -26.67 23.16
C LEU A 4 -27.00 -26.20 21.71
N TYR A 5 -27.41 -24.95 21.43
CA TYR A 5 -27.20 -24.29 20.14
C TYR A 5 -25.82 -23.60 20.12
N VAL A 6 -24.96 -24.10 19.24
CA VAL A 6 -24.10 -23.41 18.25
C VAL A 6 -23.55 -22.02 18.59
N PHE A 7 -22.22 -21.87 18.52
CA PHE A 7 -21.60 -20.74 17.82
C PHE A 7 -20.22 -21.16 17.28
N LEU A 8 -20.17 -21.75 16.08
CA LEU A 8 -18.93 -21.75 15.30
C LEU A 8 -18.74 -20.34 14.76
N CYS A 9 -17.94 -19.53 15.44
CA CYS A 9 -17.33 -18.36 14.82
C CYS A 9 -16.36 -18.86 13.75
N PHE A 10 -16.82 -18.92 12.49
CA PHE A 10 -15.90 -18.79 11.37
C PHE A 10 -15.34 -17.38 11.42
N LEU A 11 -14.14 -17.22 11.96
CA LEU A 11 -13.29 -16.10 11.58
C LEU A 11 -13.06 -16.26 10.08
N ALA A 12 -13.89 -15.59 9.28
CA ALA A 12 -13.52 -15.30 7.91
C ALA A 12 -12.28 -14.41 8.01
N SER A 13 -11.10 -14.99 7.84
CA SER A 13 -9.93 -14.22 7.47
C SER A 13 -10.34 -13.45 6.21
N LEU A 14 -10.50 -12.14 6.31
CA LEU A 14 -10.46 -11.30 5.12
C LEU A 14 -9.06 -11.51 4.54
N GLN A 15 -8.93 -12.49 3.66
CA GLN A 15 -7.82 -12.53 2.74
C GLN A 15 -8.07 -11.35 1.80
N SER A 16 -7.62 -10.16 2.16
CA SER A 16 -7.63 -9.02 1.25
C SER A 16 -6.71 -9.41 0.10
N ARG A 17 -7.30 -9.89 -1.00
CA ARG A 17 -6.56 -9.96 -2.25
C ARG A 17 -6.12 -8.52 -2.53
N ALA A 18 -4.85 -8.33 -2.81
CA ALA A 18 -4.35 -7.07 -3.34
C ALA A 18 -5.27 -6.67 -4.51
N SER A 19 -5.89 -5.50 -4.38
CA SER A 19 -6.79 -4.99 -5.41
C SER A 19 -5.92 -4.36 -6.50
N ILE A 20 -6.17 -4.71 -7.75
CA ILE A 20 -5.59 -3.99 -8.90
C ILE A 20 -6.49 -2.79 -9.18
N ILE A 21 -5.91 -1.60 -9.33
CA ILE A 21 -6.62 -0.37 -9.72
C ILE A 21 -5.89 0.34 -10.87
N GLY A 22 -6.48 1.42 -11.40
CA GLY A 22 -5.88 2.27 -12.43
C GLY A 22 -6.43 2.02 -13.85
N PRO A 23 -5.99 2.82 -14.84
CA PRO A 23 -5.23 4.07 -14.69
C PRO A 23 -6.10 5.23 -14.16
N VAL A 24 -7.42 5.04 -14.11
CA VAL A 24 -8.39 5.99 -13.54
C VAL A 24 -9.13 5.30 -12.39
N SER A 25 -8.95 5.78 -11.17
CA SER A 25 -9.54 5.19 -9.98
C SER A 25 -9.64 6.19 -8.83
N ASP A 26 -10.52 5.93 -7.87
CA ASP A 26 -10.42 6.52 -6.54
C ASP A 26 -9.43 5.71 -5.68
N LEU A 27 -8.74 6.39 -4.77
CA LEU A 27 -7.87 5.80 -3.77
C LEU A 27 -8.13 6.46 -2.42
N VAL A 28 -8.78 5.73 -1.52
CA VAL A 28 -9.00 6.20 -0.15
C VAL A 28 -7.75 5.90 0.69
N VAL A 29 -7.27 6.90 1.40
CA VAL A 29 -6.19 6.77 2.40
C VAL A 29 -6.80 6.94 3.77
N ALA A 30 -6.76 5.90 4.59
CA ALA A 30 -7.37 5.89 5.91
C ALA A 30 -6.48 5.16 6.92
N ASN A 31 -6.72 5.37 8.21
CA ASN A 31 -6.09 4.56 9.24
C ASN A 31 -6.75 3.18 9.31
N GLY A 32 -5.97 2.15 9.62
CA GLY A 32 -6.48 0.80 9.86
C GLY A 32 -5.60 0.02 10.83
N ILE A 33 -6.22 -0.88 11.59
CA ILE A 33 -5.51 -1.76 12.52
C ILE A 33 -4.96 -2.97 11.76
N VAL A 34 -3.65 -3.19 11.84
CA VAL A 34 -2.95 -4.29 11.15
C VAL A 34 -2.00 -5.01 12.11
N SER A 35 -1.58 -6.23 11.74
CA SER A 35 -0.60 -7.03 12.50
C SER A 35 0.24 -7.93 11.59
N PRO A 36 0.99 -7.35 10.63
CA PRO A 36 1.68 -8.12 9.59
C PRO A 36 2.82 -9.01 10.11
N ASP A 37 3.37 -8.69 11.28
CA ASP A 37 4.39 -9.45 12.02
C ASP A 37 3.86 -10.05 13.33
N GLY A 38 2.54 -9.98 13.54
CA GLY A 38 1.89 -10.41 14.79
C GLY A 38 1.81 -9.33 15.88
N PHE A 39 2.42 -8.15 15.70
CA PHE A 39 2.22 -7.01 16.59
C PHE A 39 1.10 -6.10 16.06
N THR A 40 0.05 -5.93 16.86
CA THR A 40 -1.11 -5.12 16.46
C THR A 40 -0.87 -3.62 16.67
N ARG A 41 -1.02 -2.84 15.60
CA ARG A 41 -0.95 -1.36 15.65
C ARG A 41 -1.82 -0.70 14.59
N SER A 42 -2.07 0.60 14.76
CA SER A 42 -2.64 1.46 13.73
C SER A 42 -1.60 1.79 12.66
N ALA A 43 -2.03 1.82 11.40
CA ALA A 43 -1.22 2.09 10.22
C ALA A 43 -1.99 2.98 9.22
N VAL A 44 -1.28 3.56 8.26
CA VAL A 44 -1.84 4.32 7.14
C VAL A 44 -2.00 3.39 5.94
N LEU A 45 -3.24 3.16 5.51
CA LEU A 45 -3.57 2.21 4.45
C LEU A 45 -4.12 2.94 3.21
N ALA A 46 -3.44 2.78 2.08
CA ALA A 46 -4.01 3.09 0.77
C ALA A 46 -4.93 1.94 0.35
N GLY A 47 -6.19 2.23 0.04
CA GLY A 47 -7.15 1.19 -0.39
C GLY A 47 -7.52 0.19 0.70
N GLY A 48 -7.18 0.47 1.97
CA GLY A 48 -7.53 -0.37 3.12
C GLY A 48 -6.64 -1.61 3.33
N THR A 49 -5.53 -1.74 2.60
CA THR A 49 -4.61 -2.88 2.68
C THR A 49 -3.17 -2.45 2.97
N GLN A 50 -2.37 -3.42 3.47
CA GLN A 50 -0.92 -3.32 3.57
C GLN A 50 -0.26 -4.54 2.90
N PRO A 51 0.53 -4.37 1.82
CA PRO A 51 0.73 -3.13 1.05
C PRO A 51 -0.58 -2.61 0.46
N GLY A 52 -0.56 -1.35 0.00
CA GLY A 52 -1.64 -0.79 -0.79
C GLY A 52 -1.89 -1.55 -2.09
N PRO A 53 -3.00 -1.26 -2.80
CA PRO A 53 -3.32 -1.90 -4.06
C PRO A 53 -2.22 -1.68 -5.10
N THR A 54 -2.03 -2.66 -5.98
CA THR A 54 -1.22 -2.46 -7.19
C THR A 54 -1.97 -1.56 -8.15
N ILE A 55 -1.27 -0.57 -8.67
CA ILE A 55 -1.80 0.32 -9.70
C ILE A 55 -1.20 -0.08 -11.03
N VAL A 56 -2.06 -0.35 -12.01
CA VAL A 56 -1.66 -0.74 -13.37
C VAL A 56 -2.11 0.32 -14.37
N ALA A 57 -1.24 0.60 -15.33
CA ALA A 57 -1.53 1.46 -16.48
C ALA A 57 -0.82 0.96 -17.73
N GLN A 58 -1.21 1.47 -18.90
CA GLN A 58 -0.49 1.31 -20.15
C GLN A 58 0.32 2.57 -20.45
N LYS A 59 1.45 2.40 -21.14
CA LYS A 59 2.23 3.52 -21.68
C LYS A 59 1.36 4.35 -22.61
N GLY A 60 1.26 5.65 -22.30
CA GLY A 60 0.44 6.61 -23.04
C GLY A 60 -0.93 6.88 -22.40
N ASP A 61 -1.32 6.13 -21.36
CA ASP A 61 -2.54 6.41 -20.62
C ASP A 61 -2.49 7.77 -19.91
N THR A 62 -3.66 8.39 -19.80
CA THR A 62 -3.85 9.50 -18.84
C THR A 62 -4.12 8.91 -17.47
N PHE A 63 -3.13 9.02 -16.59
CA PHE A 63 -3.21 8.54 -15.22
C PHE A 63 -4.00 9.52 -14.35
N LYS A 64 -5.11 9.08 -13.76
CA LYS A 64 -5.99 9.90 -12.92
C LYS A 64 -6.43 9.13 -11.69
N ILE A 65 -5.63 9.21 -10.63
CA ILE A 65 -5.96 8.64 -9.33
C ILE A 65 -6.47 9.76 -8.41
N ASN A 66 -7.73 9.68 -8.03
CA ASN A 66 -8.35 10.62 -7.10
C ASN A 66 -8.13 10.17 -5.66
N VAL A 67 -7.24 10.87 -4.94
CA VAL A 67 -6.85 10.51 -3.58
C VAL A 67 -7.77 11.19 -2.58
N THR A 68 -8.45 10.40 -1.74
CA THR A 68 -9.30 10.90 -0.66
C THR A 68 -8.62 10.64 0.69
N ASN A 69 -8.23 11.69 1.40
CA ASN A 69 -7.64 11.59 2.73
C ASN A 69 -8.74 11.47 3.81
N GLN A 70 -8.71 10.38 4.56
CA GLN A 70 -9.58 10.09 5.71
C GLN A 70 -8.76 9.75 6.97
N LEU A 71 -7.52 10.24 7.06
CA LEU A 71 -6.68 10.05 8.23
C LEU A 71 -7.21 10.83 9.44
N THR A 72 -7.31 10.16 10.58
CA THR A 72 -7.90 10.68 11.82
C THR A 72 -7.09 10.32 13.07
N ASP A 73 -6.15 9.38 12.99
CA ASP A 73 -5.28 8.99 14.10
C ASP A 73 -4.17 10.03 14.32
N ASP A 74 -4.20 10.71 15.46
CA ASP A 74 -3.29 11.80 15.83
C ASP A 74 -1.93 11.33 16.37
N SER A 75 -1.75 10.02 16.56
CA SER A 75 -0.43 9.43 16.85
C SER A 75 0.48 9.40 15.62
N MET A 76 -0.07 9.63 14.43
CA MET A 76 0.61 9.70 13.14
C MET A 76 0.30 11.04 12.44
N LEU A 77 0.96 11.32 11.32
CA LEU A 77 0.60 12.49 10.50
C LEU A 77 -0.78 12.28 9.86
N THR A 78 -1.68 13.26 10.02
CA THR A 78 -3.04 13.24 9.44
C THR A 78 -3.13 13.95 8.08
N SER A 79 -2.08 14.68 7.69
CA SER A 79 -1.88 15.13 6.32
C SER A 79 -1.20 14.04 5.48
N THR A 80 -1.48 14.01 4.19
CA THR A 80 -0.87 13.04 3.27
C THR A 80 -0.58 13.64 1.90
N SER A 81 0.41 13.08 1.23
CA SER A 81 0.77 13.34 -0.17
C SER A 81 1.32 12.03 -0.75
N ILE A 82 0.99 11.74 -2.02
CA ILE A 82 1.42 10.50 -2.69
C ILE A 82 2.39 10.86 -3.81
N HIS A 83 3.59 10.30 -3.74
CA HIS A 83 4.58 10.39 -4.81
C HIS A 83 4.53 9.14 -5.69
N TRP A 84 4.42 9.34 -7.01
CA TRP A 84 4.38 8.29 -8.02
C TRP A 84 5.80 7.94 -8.46
N HIS A 85 6.48 7.13 -7.64
CA HIS A 85 7.90 6.83 -7.83
C HIS A 85 8.22 6.28 -9.23
N GLY A 86 9.19 6.91 -9.90
CA GLY A 86 9.65 6.51 -11.24
C GLY A 86 8.96 7.24 -12.40
N LEU A 87 7.90 8.01 -12.16
CA LEU A 87 7.31 8.87 -13.20
C LEU A 87 8.09 10.18 -13.34
N PHE A 88 8.43 10.58 -14.57
CA PHE A 88 9.16 11.84 -14.82
C PHE A 88 8.35 13.11 -14.56
N GLN A 89 7.01 13.03 -14.54
CA GLN A 89 6.13 14.18 -14.36
C GLN A 89 6.42 15.35 -15.32
N HIS A 90 6.79 15.06 -16.57
CA HIS A 90 7.09 16.09 -17.58
C HIS A 90 5.83 16.90 -17.89
N HIS A 91 5.89 18.22 -17.64
CA HIS A 91 4.74 19.16 -17.64
C HIS A 91 3.69 18.95 -16.53
N SER A 92 3.96 18.09 -15.55
CA SER A 92 3.06 17.81 -14.42
C SER A 92 3.77 17.82 -13.06
N ASN A 93 4.85 18.61 -12.90
CA ASN A 93 5.68 18.62 -11.69
C ASN A 93 4.89 18.91 -10.40
N GLN A 94 3.82 19.72 -10.47
CA GLN A 94 2.92 19.95 -9.33
C GLN A 94 2.19 18.69 -8.83
N MET A 95 2.18 17.62 -9.64
CA MET A 95 1.57 16.31 -9.31
C MET A 95 2.62 15.29 -8.84
N ASP A 96 3.87 15.69 -8.63
CA ASP A 96 4.94 14.79 -8.18
C ASP A 96 4.73 14.29 -6.75
N GLY A 97 4.10 15.10 -5.90
CA GLY A 97 3.63 14.67 -4.59
C GLY A 97 4.70 14.50 -3.51
N VAL A 98 5.95 14.91 -3.75
CA VAL A 98 6.98 14.94 -2.70
C VAL A 98 6.66 16.04 -1.68
N SER A 99 6.60 15.64 -0.39
CA SER A 99 6.48 16.55 0.76
C SER A 99 7.76 16.52 1.61
N SER A 100 7.88 17.40 2.60
CA SER A 100 9.07 17.49 3.47
C SER A 100 9.27 16.29 4.41
N VAL A 101 8.33 15.33 4.45
CA VAL A 101 8.43 14.08 5.22
C VAL A 101 8.44 12.89 4.25
N GLN A 102 9.43 12.01 4.41
CA GLN A 102 9.68 10.89 3.48
C GLN A 102 9.19 9.52 3.98
N TYR A 103 8.76 9.41 5.25
CA TYR A 103 8.35 8.13 5.85
C TYR A 103 6.92 8.20 6.37
N CYS A 104 6.10 7.24 5.95
CA CYS A 104 4.70 7.08 6.30
C CYS A 104 4.49 5.68 6.90
N ASP A 105 3.49 5.53 7.78
CA ASP A 105 3.19 4.28 8.49
C ASP A 105 2.49 3.22 7.63
N GLY A 106 3.08 2.88 6.47
CA GLY A 106 2.62 1.80 5.59
C GLY A 106 2.18 2.22 4.18
N LEU A 107 2.01 3.52 3.89
CA LEU A 107 1.51 4.02 2.59
C LEU A 107 2.47 3.74 1.42
N ARG A 108 2.46 2.51 0.91
CA ARG A 108 3.28 2.01 -0.20
C ARG A 108 2.50 0.95 -0.97
N GLY A 109 2.68 0.90 -2.28
CA GLY A 109 2.10 -0.12 -3.15
C GLY A 109 2.79 -0.14 -4.52
N PRO A 110 2.65 -1.22 -5.30
CA PRO A 110 3.26 -1.33 -6.62
C PRO A 110 2.60 -0.41 -7.66
N LEU A 111 3.40 0.14 -8.58
CA LEU A 111 2.94 0.81 -9.80
C LEU A 111 3.58 0.13 -11.00
N ILE A 112 2.76 -0.44 -11.89
CA ILE A 112 3.21 -1.10 -13.11
C ILE A 112 2.67 -0.36 -14.33
N ILE A 113 3.57 -0.13 -15.29
CA ILE A 113 3.22 0.49 -16.56
C ILE A 113 3.67 -0.43 -17.69
N TYR A 114 2.73 -1.10 -18.34
CA TYR A 114 3.05 -1.93 -19.49
C TYR A 114 3.20 -1.08 -20.74
N ASN A 115 4.13 -1.45 -21.62
CA ASN A 115 4.21 -0.90 -22.96
C ASN A 115 3.79 -1.99 -23.96
N PRO A 116 2.62 -1.86 -24.63
CA PRO A 116 2.19 -2.81 -25.66
C PRO A 116 3.20 -3.01 -26.80
N ASN A 117 4.09 -2.04 -27.00
CA ASN A 117 5.14 -2.06 -28.01
C ASN A 117 6.53 -2.18 -27.37
N ASP A 118 6.66 -2.92 -26.26
CA ASP A 118 7.98 -3.17 -25.67
C ASP A 118 8.79 -4.15 -26.54
N PRO A 119 9.90 -3.72 -27.16
CA PRO A 119 10.74 -4.61 -27.96
C PRO A 119 11.41 -5.71 -27.13
N TYR A 120 11.47 -5.59 -25.81
CA TYR A 120 12.11 -6.55 -24.91
C TYR A 120 11.12 -7.43 -24.15
N SER A 121 9.82 -7.34 -24.45
CA SER A 121 8.75 -8.11 -23.77
C SER A 121 8.95 -9.63 -23.78
N SER A 122 9.77 -10.16 -24.69
CA SER A 122 10.11 -11.59 -24.76
C SER A 122 11.27 -12.02 -23.85
N TRP A 123 11.96 -11.07 -23.20
CA TRP A 123 13.15 -11.35 -22.40
C TRP A 123 12.85 -11.54 -20.91
N TYR A 124 11.62 -11.28 -20.49
CA TYR A 124 11.19 -11.35 -19.10
C TYR A 124 9.73 -11.80 -19.02
N ASP A 125 9.33 -12.29 -17.85
CA ASP A 125 7.96 -12.70 -17.56
C ASP A 125 7.07 -11.48 -17.26
N ILE A 126 5.74 -11.65 -17.27
CA ILE A 126 4.82 -10.55 -16.96
C ILE A 126 4.90 -10.21 -15.47
N ASP A 127 5.12 -8.94 -15.16
CA ASP A 127 4.98 -8.40 -13.81
C ASP A 127 3.49 -8.26 -13.48
N ASP A 128 2.89 -9.21 -12.76
CA ASP A 128 1.50 -9.18 -12.28
C ASP A 128 1.44 -9.55 -10.79
N GLU A 129 0.24 -9.60 -10.20
CA GLU A 129 0.06 -9.92 -8.77
C GLU A 129 0.70 -11.24 -8.33
N SER A 130 1.01 -12.15 -9.26
CA SER A 130 1.65 -13.43 -8.94
C SER A 130 3.18 -13.37 -8.95
N SER A 131 3.77 -12.41 -9.65
CA SER A 131 5.22 -12.25 -9.81
C SER A 131 5.80 -11.06 -9.03
N ILE A 132 4.97 -10.09 -8.64
CA ILE A 132 5.41 -8.95 -7.83
C ILE A 132 5.75 -9.40 -6.41
N ILE A 133 6.95 -9.01 -5.97
CA ILE A 133 7.39 -9.14 -4.58
C ILE A 133 7.69 -7.76 -4.02
N THR A 134 6.95 -7.33 -2.99
CA THR A 134 7.24 -6.12 -2.22
C THR A 134 8.05 -6.47 -0.99
N LEU A 135 9.13 -5.71 -0.77
CA LEU A 135 9.92 -5.75 0.46
C LEU A 135 9.75 -4.45 1.22
N MET A 136 9.54 -4.53 2.53
CA MET A 136 9.32 -3.34 3.35
C MET A 136 9.85 -3.53 4.77
N ASP A 137 10.51 -2.51 5.30
CA ASP A 137 10.82 -2.39 6.71
C ASP A 137 9.56 -2.03 7.53
N TRP A 138 9.37 -2.71 8.65
CA TRP A 138 8.23 -2.49 9.54
C TRP A 138 8.67 -2.13 10.94
N TYR A 139 7.95 -1.19 11.54
CA TYR A 139 8.22 -0.65 12.86
C TYR A 139 6.96 -0.77 13.71
N ASN A 140 7.13 -1.12 14.97
CA ASN A 140 6.04 -1.23 15.94
C ASN A 140 5.67 0.13 16.55
N LEU A 141 6.52 1.14 16.36
CA LEU A 141 6.26 2.53 16.71
C LEU A 141 5.71 3.32 15.51
N PRO A 142 4.84 4.31 15.74
CA PRO A 142 4.39 5.22 14.69
C PRO A 142 5.53 6.12 14.20
N SER A 143 5.50 6.52 12.93
CA SER A 143 6.59 7.24 12.24
C SER A 143 7.12 8.49 12.95
N PRO A 144 6.31 9.32 13.66
CA PRO A 144 6.84 10.45 14.41
C PRO A 144 7.76 10.04 15.58
N LEU A 145 7.62 8.83 16.10
CA LEU A 145 8.43 8.28 17.19
C LEU A 145 9.62 7.45 16.68
N VAL A 146 9.56 6.94 15.44
CA VAL A 146 10.62 6.15 14.79
C VAL A 146 11.86 7.00 14.47
N GLN A 147 11.76 8.34 14.39
CA GLN A 147 12.89 9.23 14.07
C GLN A 147 14.13 9.09 14.98
N ARG A 148 14.03 8.35 16.11
CA ARG A 148 15.15 8.03 17.01
C ARG A 148 15.67 6.60 16.92
N GLN A 149 15.00 5.69 16.21
CA GLN A 149 15.34 4.28 16.11
C GLN A 149 15.43 3.85 14.64
N LEU A 150 16.65 3.70 14.14
CA LEU A 150 16.96 3.35 12.75
C LEU A 150 16.97 1.82 12.49
N ILE A 151 16.34 1.04 13.36
CA ILE A 151 16.32 -0.42 13.28
C ILE A 151 14.87 -0.85 13.22
N ALA A 152 14.47 -1.42 12.08
CA ALA A 152 13.16 -2.02 11.88
C ALA A 152 12.96 -3.21 12.82
N ASP A 153 11.73 -3.39 13.29
CA ASP A 153 11.35 -4.53 14.12
C ASP A 153 11.25 -5.81 13.27
N SER A 154 10.77 -5.68 12.04
CA SER A 154 10.61 -6.79 11.10
C SER A 154 10.77 -6.35 9.64
N VAL A 155 10.97 -7.33 8.76
CA VAL A 155 10.90 -7.15 7.31
C VAL A 155 9.64 -7.86 6.81
N LEU A 156 8.82 -7.15 6.06
CA LEU A 156 7.65 -7.73 5.41
C LEU A 156 8.00 -8.11 3.97
N ILE A 157 7.61 -9.32 3.60
CA ILE A 157 7.57 -9.81 2.21
C ILE A 157 6.11 -9.96 1.85
N ASN A 158 5.65 -9.21 0.84
CA ASN A 158 4.24 -9.17 0.42
C ASN A 158 3.27 -8.92 1.59
N GLY A 159 3.65 -8.00 2.49
CA GLY A 159 2.82 -7.60 3.64
C GLY A 159 2.86 -8.53 4.85
N VAL A 160 3.69 -9.57 4.84
CA VAL A 160 3.79 -10.52 5.96
C VAL A 160 5.23 -10.64 6.43
N GLY A 161 5.43 -10.67 7.74
CA GLY A 161 6.74 -10.78 8.39
C GLY A 161 6.66 -11.55 9.70
N ARG A 162 7.78 -11.58 10.43
CA ARG A 162 7.91 -12.14 11.78
C ARG A 162 8.94 -11.37 12.58
#